data_AF-A0A508AS03-F1
#
_entry.id   AF-A0A508AS03-F1
#
_cell.length_a   1.000
_cell.length_b   1.000
_cell.length_c   1.000
_cell.angle_alpha   90.00
_cell.angle_beta   90.00
_cell.angle_gamma   90.00
#
_symmetry.space_group_name_H-M   'P 1'
#
loop_
_entity.id
_entity.type
_entity.pdbx_description
1 polymer ?
#
loop_
_entity_poly.entity_id
_entity_poly.type
_entity_poly.pdbx_seq_one_letter_code
_entity_poly.pdbx_strand_id
1 'polypeptide(L)'
;MNANPYASLDDLLVRCDALEAQLSALRVECPEEGDFWSAFAGIADEIIEDANRADAAGDLNAVHWLPVNARLVEMLDAQGIRHDLQRLA
;
A
#
# COMPACT_ATOMS: atom_id res chain seq x y z
N MET A 1 -4.14 -22.17 20.41
CA MET A 1 -3.22 -21.45 19.51
C MET A 1 -3.64 -20.00 19.53
N ASN A 2 -2.86 -19.13 20.17
CA ASN A 2 -3.11 -17.68 20.14
C ASN A 2 -2.80 -17.22 18.72
N ALA A 3 -3.83 -16.91 17.93
CA ALA A 3 -3.65 -16.16 16.69
C ALA A 3 -3.03 -14.82 17.10
N ASN A 4 -1.81 -14.55 16.64
CA ASN A 4 -1.20 -13.24 16.82
C ASN A 4 -2.17 -12.22 16.17
N PRO A 5 -2.68 -11.21 16.87
CA PRO A 5 -3.66 -10.27 16.31
C PRO A 5 -3.03 -9.27 15.31
N TYR A 6 -1.79 -9.52 14.91
CA TYR A 6 -0.99 -8.65 14.06
C TYR A 6 -0.83 -9.31 12.69
N ALA A 7 -1.06 -8.53 11.64
CA ALA A 7 -0.83 -8.96 10.26
C ALA A 7 0.66 -9.32 10.10
N SER A 8 0.94 -10.52 9.58
CA SER A 8 2.30 -10.90 9.23
C SER A 8 2.76 -10.15 7.98
N LEU A 9 4.07 -10.15 7.70
CA LEU A 9 4.59 -9.57 6.45
C LEU A 9 3.88 -10.12 5.21
N ASP A 10 3.66 -11.43 5.17
CA ASP A 10 2.96 -12.10 4.07
C ASP A 10 1.52 -11.57 3.93
N ASP A 11 0.80 -11.36 5.02
CA ASP A 11 -0.56 -10.79 4.98
C ASP A 11 -0.56 -9.35 4.42
N LEU A 12 0.44 -8.55 4.80
CA LEU A 12 0.59 -7.17 4.32
C LEU A 12 0.95 -7.14 2.82
N LEU A 13 1.83 -8.03 2.36
CA LEU A 13 2.18 -8.16 0.94
C LEU A 13 0.99 -8.63 0.10
N VAL A 14 0.20 -9.59 0.59
CA VAL A 14 -1.05 -10.02 -0.07
C VAL A 14 -2.03 -8.86 -0.19
N ARG A 15 -2.11 -7.98 0.81
CA ARG A 15 -2.93 -6.75 0.72
C ARG A 15 -2.41 -5.77 -0.32
N CYS A 16 -1.09 -5.61 -0.45
CA CYS A 16 -0.51 -4.81 -1.53
C CYS A 16 -0.86 -5.38 -2.91
N ASP A 17 -0.74 -6.70 -3.12
CA ASP A 17 -1.10 -7.34 -4.40
C ASP A 17 -2.61 -7.22 -4.69
N ALA A 18 -3.45 -7.33 -3.66
CA ALA A 18 -4.89 -7.11 -3.79
C ALA A 18 -5.23 -5.65 -4.14
N LEU A 19 -4.50 -4.68 -3.58
CA LEU A 19 -4.62 -3.28 -3.95
C LEU A 19 -4.18 -3.07 -5.40
N GLU A 20 -3.09 -3.69 -5.85
CA GLU A 20 -2.61 -3.62 -7.23
C GLU A 20 -3.65 -4.14 -8.24
N ALA A 21 -4.30 -5.26 -7.93
CA ALA A 21 -5.39 -5.78 -8.75
C ALA A 21 -6.60 -4.84 -8.78
N GLN A 22 -6.89 -4.15 -7.67
CA GLN A 22 -7.99 -3.20 -7.56
C GLN A 22 -7.70 -1.85 -8.21
N LEU A 23 -6.43 -1.46 -8.43
CA LEU A 23 -6.07 -0.18 -9.05
C LEU A 23 -6.78 0.08 -10.37
N SER A 24 -6.94 -0.97 -11.19
CA SER A 24 -7.63 -0.86 -12.48
C SER A 24 -9.13 -0.63 -12.31
N ALA A 25 -9.77 -1.26 -11.32
CA ALA A 25 -11.16 -1.00 -10.97
C ALA A 25 -11.32 0.42 -10.39
N LEU A 26 -10.43 0.82 -9.50
CA LEU A 26 -10.40 2.14 -8.88
C LEU A 26 -10.30 3.26 -9.94
N ARG A 27 -9.49 3.07 -10.99
CA ARG A 27 -9.41 4.02 -12.12
C ARG A 27 -10.70 4.12 -12.93
N VAL A 28 -11.48 3.04 -12.99
CA VAL A 28 -12.78 3.03 -13.67
C VAL A 28 -13.85 3.68 -12.81
N GLU A 29 -13.83 3.43 -11.49
CA GLU A 29 -14.79 3.98 -10.53
C GLU A 29 -14.53 5.46 -10.21
N CYS A 30 -13.26 5.84 -10.13
CA CYS A 30 -12.78 7.20 -9.88
C CYS A 30 -11.96 7.68 -11.10
N PRO A 31 -12.61 8.13 -12.18
CA PRO A 31 -11.90 8.62 -13.36
C PRO A 31 -11.20 9.96 -13.11
N GLU A 32 -11.65 10.72 -12.11
CA GLU A 32 -11.00 11.96 -11.69
C GLU A 32 -9.72 11.63 -10.91
N GLU A 33 -8.61 12.19 -11.36
CA GLU A 33 -7.28 11.89 -10.82
C GLU A 33 -7.21 12.14 -9.30
N GLY A 34 -7.79 13.24 -8.80
CA GLY A 34 -7.80 13.55 -7.37
C GLY A 34 -8.61 12.57 -6.50
N ASP A 35 -9.70 12.02 -7.03
CA ASP A 35 -10.55 11.06 -6.32
C ASP A 35 -9.90 9.68 -6.31
N PHE A 36 -9.31 9.27 -7.44
CA PHE A 36 -8.48 8.08 -7.52
C PHE A 36 -7.34 8.13 -6.50
N TRP A 37 -6.67 9.28 -6.41
CA TRP A 37 -5.57 9.49 -5.44
C TRP A 37 -6.02 9.38 -4.01
N SER A 38 -7.14 10.01 -3.67
CA SER A 38 -7.67 9.98 -2.32
C SER A 38 -8.07 8.55 -1.92
N ALA A 39 -8.67 7.79 -2.84
CA ALA A 39 -9.04 6.40 -2.61
C ALA A 39 -7.81 5.48 -2.48
N PHE A 40 -6.81 5.62 -3.35
CA PHE A 40 -5.56 4.85 -3.25
C PHE A 40 -4.81 5.16 -1.96
N ALA A 41 -4.63 6.45 -1.63
CA ALA A 41 -3.91 6.87 -0.44
C ALA A 41 -4.58 6.33 0.83
N GLY A 42 -5.92 6.33 0.90
CA GLY A 42 -6.64 5.76 2.03
C GLY A 42 -6.31 4.28 2.26
N ILE A 43 -6.31 3.45 1.21
CA ILE A 43 -6.02 2.02 1.34
C ILE A 43 -4.53 1.78 1.63
N ALA A 44 -3.64 2.56 1.01
CA ALA A 44 -2.20 2.47 1.25
C ALA A 44 -1.84 2.83 2.70
N ASP A 45 -2.45 3.89 3.25
CA ASP A 45 -2.25 4.31 4.64
C ASP A 45 -2.70 3.21 5.62
N GLU A 46 -3.84 2.56 5.40
CA GLU A 46 -4.28 1.43 6.24
C GLU A 46 -3.27 0.27 6.27
N ILE A 47 -2.64 -0.04 5.13
CA ILE A 47 -1.63 -1.11 5.06
C ILE A 47 -0.36 -0.68 5.82
N ILE A 48 0.06 0.58 5.68
CA ILE A 48 1.22 1.14 6.39
C ILE A 48 0.97 1.20 7.91
N GLU A 49 -0.22 1.60 8.34
CA GLU A 49 -0.61 1.61 9.75
C GLU A 49 -0.56 0.22 10.37
N ASP A 50 -1.05 -0.80 9.66
CA ASP A 50 -0.99 -2.18 10.14
C ASP A 50 0.45 -2.73 10.14
N ALA A 51 1.28 -2.35 9.16
CA ALA A 51 2.71 -2.66 9.17
C ALA A 51 3.42 -2.05 10.40
N ASN A 52 3.17 -0.76 10.68
CA ASN A 52 3.73 -0.09 11.86
C ASN A 52 3.22 -0.72 13.18
N ARG A 53 1.97 -1.16 13.22
CA ARG A 53 1.40 -1.83 14.39
C ARG A 53 2.01 -3.21 14.61
N ALA A 54 2.29 -3.96 13.54
CA ALA A 54 2.99 -5.24 13.60
C ALA A 54 4.43 -5.06 14.13
N ASP A 55 5.14 -4.02 13.68
CA ASP A 55 6.49 -3.69 14.17
C ASP A 55 6.47 -3.29 15.65
N ALA A 56 5.51 -2.45 16.06
CA ALA A 56 5.34 -2.02 17.44
C ALA A 56 4.95 -3.15 18.41
N ALA A 57 4.32 -4.21 17.91
CA ALA A 57 3.88 -5.36 18.68
C ALA A 57 5.00 -6.30 19.15
N GLY A 58 6.25 -6.04 18.76
CA GLY A 58 7.42 -6.73 19.29
C GLY A 58 8.16 -7.62 18.30
N ASP A 59 7.87 -7.53 17.00
CA ASP A 59 8.74 -8.09 15.97
C ASP A 59 9.91 -7.13 15.68
N LEU A 60 10.79 -6.93 16.67
CA LEU A 60 11.92 -5.99 16.63
C LEU A 60 12.98 -6.34 15.55
N ASN A 61 12.84 -7.48 14.86
CA ASN A 61 13.76 -7.95 13.83
C ASN A 61 13.23 -7.75 12.40
N ALA A 62 11.92 -7.62 12.22
CA ALA A 62 11.30 -7.44 10.92
C ALA A 62 10.75 -6.02 10.83
N VAL A 63 11.43 -5.18 10.05
CA VAL A 63 10.95 -3.84 9.75
C VAL A 63 9.94 -3.97 8.62
N HIS A 64 8.68 -4.31 8.91
CA HIS A 64 7.67 -4.65 7.90
C HIS A 64 7.28 -3.46 7.02
N TRP A 65 7.38 -2.24 7.54
CA TRP A 65 7.06 -1.04 6.77
C TRP A 65 7.95 -0.90 5.53
N LEU A 66 9.21 -1.35 5.57
CA LEU A 66 10.18 -1.20 4.48
C LEU A 66 9.78 -1.96 3.21
N PRO A 67 9.55 -3.29 3.24
CA PRO A 67 9.08 -4.05 2.09
C PRO A 67 7.67 -3.65 1.64
N VAL A 68 6.78 -3.30 2.57
CA VAL A 68 5.42 -2.81 2.24
C VAL A 68 5.48 -1.48 1.48
N ASN A 69 6.25 -0.52 1.98
CA ASN A 69 6.44 0.77 1.33
C ASN A 69 7.13 0.63 -0.03
N ALA A 70 8.12 -0.26 -0.16
CA ALA A 70 8.74 -0.55 -1.44
C ALA A 70 7.71 -1.06 -2.47
N ARG A 71 6.84 -1.99 -2.07
CA ARG A 71 5.80 -2.54 -2.96
C ARG A 71 4.79 -1.47 -3.38
N LEU A 72 4.34 -0.62 -2.46
CA LEU A 72 3.44 0.50 -2.77
C LEU A 72 4.09 1.50 -3.74
N VAL A 73 5.38 1.81 -3.57
CA VAL A 73 6.13 2.68 -4.49
C VAL A 73 6.27 2.04 -5.87
N GLU A 74 6.57 0.74 -5.96
CA GLU A 74 6.62 0.02 -7.24
C GLU A 74 5.27 0.05 -7.96
N MET A 75 4.17 -0.13 -7.22
CA MET A 75 2.82 -0.03 -7.78
C MET A 75 2.55 1.35 -8.38
N LEU A 76 2.97 2.43 -7.70
CA LEU A 76 2.86 3.80 -8.21
C LEU A 76 3.70 4.02 -9.47
N ASP A 77 4.91 3.47 -9.52
CA ASP A 77 5.79 3.57 -10.68
C ASP A 77 5.22 2.79 -11.88
N ALA A 78 4.66 1.61 -11.63
CA ALA A 78 4.02 0.76 -12.64
C ALA A 78 2.78 1.41 -13.29
N GLN A 79 2.08 2.29 -12.57
CA GLN A 79 0.97 3.07 -13.14
C GLN A 79 1.44 4.24 -14.03
N GLY A 80 2.76 4.44 -14.18
CA GLY A 80 3.37 5.49 -15.01
C GLY A 80 3.43 6.87 -14.34
N ILE A 81 3.10 6.95 -13.05
CA ILE A 81 2.74 8.21 -12.39
C ILE A 81 3.96 9.04 -12.03
N ARG A 82 5.11 8.39 -11.79
CA ARG A 82 6.38 9.11 -11.57
C ARG A 82 6.71 10.07 -12.71
N HIS A 83 6.19 9.77 -13.91
CA HIS A 83 6.33 10.57 -15.11
C HIS A 83 5.35 11.77 -15.18
N ASP A 84 4.16 11.67 -14.57
CA ASP A 84 3.16 12.75 -14.53
C ASP A 84 3.47 13.79 -13.44
N LEU A 85 4.00 13.36 -12.29
CA LEU A 85 4.51 14.28 -11.25
C LEU A 85 5.65 15.18 -11.78
N GLN A 86 6.48 14.69 -12.71
CA GLN A 86 7.52 15.49 -13.36
C GLN A 86 6.99 16.44 -14.45
N ARG A 87 5.77 16.23 -14.96
CA ARG A 87 5.14 17.13 -15.95
C ARG A 87 4.38 18.29 -15.34
N LEU A 88 4.06 18.20 -14.05
CA LEU A 88 3.36 19.24 -13.28
C LEU A 88 4.32 20.20 -12.55
N ALA A 89 5.63 19.96 -12.61
CA ALA A 89 6.69 20.83 -12.08
C ALA A 89 7.28 21.74 -13.18
#